data_AF-A0A0F3GK80-F1
#
_entry.id   AF-A0A0F3GK80-F1
#
_cell.length_a   1.000
_cell.length_b   1.000
_cell.length_c   1.000
_cell.angle_alpha   90.00
_cell.angle_beta   90.00
_cell.angle_gamma   90.00
#
_symmetry.space_group_name_H-M   'P 1'
#
loop_
_entity.id
_entity.type
_entity.pdbx_description
1 polymer ?
#
loop_
_entity_poly.entity_id
_entity_poly.type
_entity_poly.pdbx_seq_one_letter_code
_entity_poly.pdbx_strand_id
1 'polypeptide(L)' 'MSGTSKLIVNAITMAIALVLLFAATLIAGTVSLPQTGQTTSYAANDDGAIRAGVAWPNPRFTVKADQTVTDNL' A
#
# COMPACT_ATOMS: atom_id res chain seq x y z
N MET A 1 32.37 29.18 16.17
CA MET A 1 32.38 28.37 14.93
C MET A 1 32.66 29.29 13.75
N SER A 2 33.76 29.05 13.03
CA SER A 2 34.10 29.79 11.81
C SER A 2 33.07 29.54 10.70
N GLY A 3 32.96 30.45 9.72
CA GLY A 3 32.00 30.32 8.61
C GLY A 3 32.11 28.99 7.84
N THR A 4 33.31 28.45 7.73
CA THR A 4 33.58 27.13 7.13
C THR A 4 32.98 25.97 7.92
N SER A 5 33.02 26.01 9.26
CA SER A 5 32.40 24.95 10.09
C SER A 5 30.88 24.92 10.01
N LYS A 6 30.22 26.08 9.83
CA LYS A 6 28.75 26.14 9.63
C LYS A 6 28.34 25.63 8.24
N LEU A 7 29.14 25.93 7.22
CA LEU A 7 28.88 25.47 5.85
C LEU A 7 28.93 23.94 5.76
N ILE A 8 29.91 23.31 6.42
CA ILE A 8 30.06 21.85 6.46
C ILE A 8 28.86 21.20 7.18
N VAL A 9 28.44 21.74 8.32
CA VAL A 9 27.29 21.22 9.08
C VAL A 9 25.98 21.34 8.27
N ASN A 10 25.78 22.45 7.55
CA ASN A 10 24.60 22.62 6.71
C ASN A 10 24.60 21.66 5.51
N ALA A 11 25.77 21.44 4.88
CA ALA A 11 25.89 20.49 3.78
C ALA A 11 25.59 19.05 4.22
N ILE A 12 26.09 18.64 5.40
CA ILE A 12 25.79 17.32 5.97
C ILE A 12 24.30 17.19 6.30
N THR A 13 23.71 18.21 6.93
CA THR A 13 22.28 18.22 7.26
C THR A 13 21.42 18.10 6.00
N MET A 14 21.77 18.81 4.93
CA MET A 14 21.06 18.73 3.64
C MET A 14 21.22 17.36 2.98
N ALA A 15 22.42 16.76 3.03
CA ALA A 15 22.64 15.43 2.50
C ALA A 15 21.81 14.36 3.24
N ILE A 16 21.73 14.44 4.57
CA ILE A 16 20.88 13.55 5.38
C ILE A 16 19.40 13.75 5.04
N ALA A 17 18.93 15.00 4.96
CA ALA A 17 17.54 15.29 4.60
C ALA A 17 17.18 14.76 3.21
N LEU A 18 18.08 14.87 2.24
CA LEU A 18 17.89 14.35 0.87
C LEU A 18 17.85 12.81 0.84
N VAL A 19 18.72 12.14 1.60
CA VAL A 19 18.72 10.67 1.73
C VAL A 19 17.43 10.17 2.37
N LEU A 20 16.94 10.84 3.43
CA LEU A 20 15.69 10.48 4.08
C LEU A 20 14.47 10.72 3.18
N LEU A 21 14.47 11.81 2.42
CA LEU A 21 13.41 12.11 1.45
C LEU A 21 13.37 11.06 0.33
N PHE A 22 14.53 10.66 -0.20
CA PHE A 22 14.62 9.63 -1.23
C PHE A 22 14.16 8.26 -0.70
N ALA A 23 14.61 7.86 0.49
CA ALA A 23 14.19 6.60 1.12
C ALA A 23 12.67 6.51 1.35
N ALA A 24 12.02 7.63 1.70
CA ALA A 24 10.57 7.68 1.88
C ALA A 24 9.77 7.47 0.58
N THR A 25 10.35 7.77 -0.59
CA THR A 25 9.70 7.59 -1.90
C THR A 25 9.78 6.16 -2.45
N LEU A 26 10.57 5.28 -1.83
CA LEU A 26 10.79 3.89 -2.30
C LEU A 26 9.77 2.87 -1.77
N ILE A 27 8.78 3.31 -0.99
CA ILE A 27 7.75 2.42 -0.44
C ILE A 27 6.69 2.20 -1.53
N ALA A 28 6.79 1.09 -2.26
CA ALA A 28 5.72 0.63 -3.12
C ALA A 28 4.53 0.18 -2.25
N GLY A 29 3.35 0.76 -2.49
CA GLY A 29 2.13 0.29 -1.83
C GLY A 29 1.82 -1.13 -2.25
N THR A 30 1.72 -2.06 -1.30
CA THR A 30 1.19 -3.40 -1.56
C THR A 30 -0.33 -3.37 -1.36
N VAL A 31 -1.09 -3.83 -2.35
CA VAL A 31 -2.54 -4.05 -2.21
C VAL A 31 -2.81 -5.53 -1.96
N SER A 32 -3.64 -5.82 -0.97
CA SER A 32 -4.16 -7.18 -0.76
C SER A 32 -5.45 -7.35 -1.55
N LEU A 33 -5.39 -8.13 -2.64
CA LEU A 33 -6.56 -8.39 -3.48
C LEU A 33 -7.45 -9.47 -2.84
N PRO A 34 -8.78 -9.31 -2.86
CA PRO A 34 -9.71 -10.33 -2.37
C PRO A 34 -9.76 -11.52 -3.32
N GLN A 35 -10.07 -12.70 -2.80
CA GLN A 35 -10.30 -13.91 -3.60
C GLN A 35 -11.48 -13.71 -4.58
N THR A 36 -11.44 -14.33 -5.77
CA THR A 36 -12.52 -14.18 -6.76
C THR A 36 -13.86 -14.83 -6.36
N GLY A 37 -13.83 -15.71 -5.36
CA GLY A 37 -14.98 -16.52 -4.94
C GLY A 37 -15.23 -17.74 -5.83
N GLN A 38 -14.44 -17.95 -6.89
CA GLN A 38 -14.52 -19.17 -7.69
C GLN A 38 -14.04 -20.37 -6.86
N THR A 39 -14.87 -21.41 -6.76
CA THR A 39 -14.53 -22.66 -6.05
C THR A 39 -14.38 -23.85 -6.99
N THR A 40 -15.11 -23.85 -8.11
CA THR A 40 -15.00 -24.84 -9.18
C THR A 40 -13.85 -24.49 -10.12
N SER A 41 -12.94 -25.42 -10.32
CA SER A 41 -11.85 -25.31 -11.30
C SER A 41 -12.25 -25.97 -12.61
N TYR A 42 -11.86 -25.35 -13.72
CA TYR A 42 -12.05 -25.81 -15.10
C TYR A 42 -10.73 -26.04 -15.82
N ALA A 43 -9.63 -25.48 -15.31
CA ALA A 43 -8.28 -25.70 -15.82
C ALA A 43 -7.25 -25.65 -14.69
N ALA A 44 -6.11 -26.32 -14.89
CA ALA A 44 -5.01 -26.22 -13.95
C ALA A 44 -4.57 -24.76 -13.78
N ASN A 45 -4.37 -24.34 -12.53
CA ASN A 45 -3.93 -23.00 -12.15
C ASN A 45 -4.95 -21.86 -12.41
N ASP A 46 -6.25 -22.16 -12.55
CA ASP A 46 -7.28 -21.12 -12.55
C ASP A 46 -7.65 -20.64 -11.13
N ASP A 47 -8.52 -19.64 -11.02
CA ASP A 47 -8.86 -19.05 -9.72
C ASP A 47 -9.58 -20.04 -8.80
N GLY A 48 -10.33 -20.99 -9.37
CA GLY A 48 -10.98 -22.07 -8.63
C GLY A 48 -10.00 -23.07 -8.01
N ALA A 49 -8.88 -23.33 -8.70
CA ALA A 49 -7.79 -24.18 -8.24
C ALA A 49 -6.88 -23.46 -7.23
N ILE A 50 -6.48 -22.22 -7.53
CA ILE A 50 -5.49 -21.48 -6.72
C ILE A 50 -6.14 -20.82 -5.51
N ARG A 51 -7.32 -20.22 -5.70
CA ARG A 51 -8.04 -19.44 -4.67
C ARG A 51 -7.15 -18.40 -4.00
N ALA A 52 -6.32 -17.72 -4.79
CA ALA A 52 -5.42 -16.66 -4.32
C ALA A 52 -6.19 -15.42 -3.87
N GLY A 53 -5.61 -14.67 -2.93
CA GLY A 53 -6.19 -13.43 -2.39
C GLY A 53 -6.60 -13.57 -0.92
N VAL A 54 -7.01 -12.46 -0.33
CA VAL A 54 -7.54 -12.40 1.04
C VAL A 54 -9.05 -12.64 1.07
N ALA A 55 -9.59 -12.98 2.24
CA ALA A 55 -11.04 -13.07 2.41
C ALA A 55 -11.71 -11.71 2.14
N TRP A 56 -12.94 -11.74 1.62
CA TRP A 56 -13.75 -10.54 1.48
C TRP A 56 -14.07 -9.92 2.85
N PRO A 57 -14.16 -8.58 2.96
CA PRO A 57 -14.70 -7.93 4.15
C PRO A 57 -16.11 -8.42 4.47
N ASN A 58 -16.44 -8.55 5.76
CA ASN A 58 -17.77 -8.91 6.22
C ASN A 58 -18.28 -7.87 7.26
N PRO A 59 -19.26 -7.01 6.90
CA PRO A 59 -19.98 -6.95 5.63
C PRO A 59 -19.14 -6.32 4.50
N ARG A 60 -19.35 -6.70 3.23
CA ARG A 60 -18.72 -6.04 2.08
C ARG A 60 -19.29 -4.65 1.83
N PHE A 61 -20.61 -4.51 1.98
CA PHE A 61 -21.31 -3.26 1.72
C PHE A 61 -21.97 -2.73 2.98
N THR A 62 -21.82 -1.43 3.20
CA THR A 62 -22.45 -0.71 4.30
C THR A 62 -23.35 0.39 3.74
N VAL A 63 -24.65 0.31 4.01
CA VAL A 63 -25.61 1.38 3.69
C VAL A 63 -25.40 2.54 4.67
N LYS A 64 -25.37 3.77 4.15
CA LYS A 64 -25.26 5.01 4.93
C LYS A 64 -26.61 5.72 5.04
N ALA A 65 -26.72 6.64 6.00
CA ALA A 65 -27.95 7.40 6.23
C ALA A 65 -28.31 8.36 5.10
N ASP A 66 -27.34 8.74 4.26
CA ASP A 66 -27.49 9.62 3.10
C ASP A 66 -27.90 8.86 1.82
N GLN A 67 -28.34 7.60 1.96
CA GLN A 67 -28.73 6.72 0.86
C GLN A 67 -27.58 6.31 -0.07
N THR A 68 -26.32 6.46 0.37
CA THR A 68 -25.15 5.90 -0.31
C THR A 68 -24.79 4.51 0.22
N VAL A 69 -23.96 3.79 -0.54
CA VAL A 69 -23.39 2.50 -0.14
C VAL A 69 -21.87 2.60 -0.19
N THR A 70 -21.21 2.26 0.92
CA THR A 70 -19.75 2.10 0.97
C THR A 70 -19.37 0.66 0.68
N ASP A 71 -18.45 0.48 -0.26
CA ASP A 71 -17.68 -0.76 -0.41
C ASP A 71 -16.53 -0.75 0.62
N ASN A 72 -16.44 -1.80 1.42
CA ASN A 72 -15.45 -1.96 2.48
C ASN A 72 -14.14 -2.61 1.97
N LEU A 73 -13.97 -2.69 0.64
CA LEU A 73 -12.78 -3.24 -0.04
C LEU A 73 -11.57 -2.31 0.00
#